data_AF-K9YVX9-F1
#
_entry.id   AF-K9YVX9-F1
#
_cell.length_a   1.000
_cell.length_b   1.000
_cell.length_c   1.000
_cell.angle_alpha   90.00
_cell.angle_beta   90.00
_cell.angle_gamma   90.00
#
_symmetry.space_group_name_H-M   'P 1'
#
loop_
_entity.id
_entity.type
_entity.pdbx_description
1 polymer ?
#
loop_
_entity_poly.entity_id
_entity_poly.type
_entity_poly.pdbx_seq_one_letter_code
_entity_poly.pdbx_strand_id
1 'polypeptide(L)' 'MKVNLNNDQQIIEEAFNILIENLDSSKLSRFWTICNLGSGEYSQLKEKLFAEETVDSLYEKISVQYNQDDVT' A
#
# COMPACT_ATOMS: atom_id res chain seq x y z
N MET A 1 -35.50 11.26 2.90
CA MET A 1 -34.90 9.91 2.96
C MET A 1 -33.40 10.06 2.78
N LYS A 2 -32.59 9.92 3.84
CA LYS A 2 -31.12 9.91 3.70
C LYS A 2 -30.73 8.48 3.34
N VAL A 3 -30.44 8.24 2.07
CA VAL A 3 -29.86 6.97 1.63
C VAL A 3 -28.42 6.97 2.11
N ASN A 4 -28.12 6.21 3.16
CA ASN A 4 -26.77 5.96 3.61
C ASN A 4 -26.22 4.82 2.73
N LEU A 5 -25.81 5.17 1.52
CA LEU A 5 -25.05 4.25 0.68
C LEU A 5 -23.70 4.10 1.36
N ASN A 6 -23.35 2.86 1.75
CA ASN A 6 -21.98 2.55 2.14
C ASN A 6 -21.08 3.07 1.02
N ASN A 7 -20.10 3.89 1.38
CA ASN A 7 -19.16 4.37 0.38
C ASN A 7 -18.30 3.19 -0.10
N ASP A 8 -17.67 3.35 -1.26
CA ASP A 8 -16.85 2.28 -1.85
C ASP A 8 -15.77 1.77 -0.87
N GLN A 9 -15.27 2.64 0.01
CA GLN A 9 -14.29 2.28 1.03
C GLN A 9 -14.83 1.31 2.09
N GLN A 10 -16.06 1.52 2.57
CA GLN A 10 -16.72 0.62 3.53
C GLN A 10 -17.02 -0.75 2.90
N ILE A 11 -17.40 -0.76 1.62
CA ILE A 11 -17.65 -2.01 0.87
C ILE A 11 -16.35 -2.80 0.69
N ILE A 12 -15.25 -2.11 0.40
CA ILE A 12 -13.92 -2.73 0.26
C ILE A 12 -13.45 -3.31 1.60
N GLU A 13 -13.60 -2.57 2.69
CA GLU A 13 -13.22 -3.02 4.03
C GLU A 13 -14.01 -4.27 4.46
N GLU A 14 -15.33 -4.27 4.27
CA GLU A 14 -16.19 -5.41 4.56
C GLU A 14 -15.78 -6.66 3.75
N ALA A 15 -15.52 -6.48 2.45
CA ALA A 15 -15.07 -7.57 1.59
C ALA A 15 -13.73 -8.16 2.05
N PHE A 16 -12.76 -7.31 2.41
CA PHE A 16 -11.45 -7.79 2.88
C PHE A 16 -11.56 -8.52 4.22
N ASN A 17 -12.38 -8.05 5.15
CA ASN A 17 -12.58 -8.72 6.44
C ASN A 17 -13.13 -10.14 6.24
N ILE A 18 -14.13 -10.31 5.39
CA ILE A 18 -14.68 -11.63 5.05
C ILE A 18 -13.61 -12.54 4.45
N LEU A 19 -12.80 -12.01 3.52
CA LEU A 19 -11.75 -12.80 2.88
C LEU A 19 -10.66 -13.24 3.88
N ILE A 20 -10.26 -12.37 4.81
CA ILE A 20 -9.28 -12.69 5.85
C ILE A 20 -9.81 -13.76 6.82
N GLU A 21 -11.09 -13.69 7.17
CA GLU A 21 -11.70 -14.67 8.08
C GLU A 21 -11.84 -16.06 7.44
N ASN A 22 -11.99 -16.15 6.11
CA ASN A 22 -12.37 -17.39 5.42
C ASN A 22 -11.26 -17.99 4.55
N LEU A 23 -10.19 -17.24 4.24
CA LEU A 23 -9.07 -17.72 3.43
C LEU A 23 -7.81 -17.82 4.27
N ASP A 24 -7.06 -18.91 4.08
CA ASP A 24 -5.68 -18.97 4.54
C ASP A 24 -4.82 -17.92 3.80
N SER A 25 -3.74 -17.49 4.46
CA SER A 25 -2.88 -16.40 3.96
C SER A 25 -2.32 -16.66 2.56
N SER A 26 -2.12 -17.94 2.18
CA SER A 26 -1.59 -18.29 0.86
C SER A 26 -2.63 -18.05 -0.24
N LYS A 27 -3.90 -18.41 0.01
CA LYS A 27 -5.01 -18.16 -0.92
C LYS A 27 -5.36 -16.69 -1.00
N LEU A 28 -5.32 -15.98 0.14
CA LEU A 28 -5.57 -14.54 0.17
C LEU A 28 -4.52 -13.77 -0.64
N SER A 29 -3.23 -14.08 -0.48
CA SER A 29 -2.15 -13.48 -1.26
C SER A 29 -2.31 -13.74 -2.76
N ARG A 30 -2.64 -14.98 -3.16
CA ARG A 30 -2.86 -15.33 -4.56
C ARG A 30 -4.09 -14.63 -5.15
N PHE A 31 -5.18 -14.52 -4.40
CA PHE A 31 -6.36 -13.76 -4.78
C PHE A 31 -6.03 -12.29 -5.03
N TRP A 32 -5.26 -11.68 -4.13
CA TRP A 32 -4.80 -10.30 -4.24
C TRP A 32 -4.06 -10.04 -5.56
N THR A 33 -3.16 -10.93 -5.96
CA THR A 33 -2.43 -10.87 -7.23
C THR A 33 -3.34 -11.05 -8.45
N ILE A 34 -4.24 -12.04 -8.44
CA ILE A 34 -5.13 -12.32 -9.59
C ILE A 34 -6.11 -11.16 -9.82
N CYS A 35 -6.59 -10.54 -8.75
CA CYS A 35 -7.47 -9.38 -8.83
C CYS A 35 -6.73 -8.07 -9.10
N ASN A 36 -5.40 -8.11 -9.25
CA ASN A 36 -4.55 -6.94 -9.48
C ASN A 36 -4.76 -5.84 -8.42
N LEU A 37 -5.15 -6.24 -7.20
CA LEU A 37 -5.42 -5.31 -6.11
C LEU A 37 -4.06 -4.74 -5.68
N GLY A 38 -3.91 -3.42 -5.68
CA GLY A 38 -2.62 -2.79 -5.36
C GLY A 38 -1.68 -2.60 -6.54
N SER A 39 -2.07 -2.88 -7.78
CA SER A 39 -1.37 -2.41 -8.98
C SER A 39 -1.70 -0.96 -9.35
N GLY A 40 -2.20 -0.19 -8.39
CA GLY A 40 -2.57 1.21 -8.60
C GLY A 40 -1.36 2.06 -8.99
N GLU A 41 -1.64 3.28 -9.44
CA GLU A 41 -0.64 4.29 -9.80
C GLU A 41 0.51 4.37 -8.80
N TYR A 42 0.24 4.20 -7.50
CA TYR A 42 1.26 4.23 -6.45
C TYR A 42 2.31 3.10 -6.57
N SER A 43 1.91 1.86 -6.89
CA SER A 43 2.87 0.76 -7.02
C SER A 43 3.74 0.91 -8.27
N GLN A 44 3.14 1.35 -9.38
CA GLN A 44 3.88 1.67 -10.61
C GLN A 44 4.80 2.87 -10.43
N LEU A 45 4.32 3.90 -9.72
CA LEU A 45 5.09 5.10 -9.39
C LEU A 45 6.23 4.77 -8.42
N LYS A 46 6.00 3.92 -7.42
CA LYS A 46 7.02 3.45 -6.48
C LYS A 46 8.13 2.72 -7.22
N GLU A 47 7.78 1.77 -8.10
CA GLU A 47 8.78 1.06 -8.91
C GLU A 47 9.59 2.04 -9.78
N LYS A 48 8.94 3.03 -10.39
CA LYS A 48 9.62 4.05 -11.19
C LYS A 48 10.54 4.96 -10.36
N LEU A 49 10.09 5.40 -9.18
CA LEU A 49 10.83 6.34 -8.34
C LEU A 49 12.05 5.68 -7.65
N PHE A 50 12.00 4.37 -7.43
CA PHE A 50 13.01 3.67 -6.64
C PHE A 50 13.72 2.54 -7.41
N ALA A 51 13.61 2.51 -8.75
CA ALA A 51 14.20 1.45 -9.59
C ALA A 51 15.72 1.28 -9.40
N GLU A 52 16.43 2.37 -9.10
CA GLU A 52 17.89 2.40 -8.92
C GLU A 52 18.30 2.57 -7.45
N GLU A 53 17.34 2.49 -6.53
CA GLU A 53 17.57 2.71 -5.12
C GLU A 53 17.63 1.38 -4.36
N THR A 54 18.55 1.30 -3.41
CA THR A 54 18.58 0.24 -2.40
C THR A 54 18.03 0.78 -1.08
N VAL A 55 17.70 -0.13 -0.16
CA VAL A 55 17.31 0.27 1.20
C VAL A 55 18.40 1.13 1.85
N ASP A 56 19.68 0.78 1.62
CA ASP A 56 20.82 1.53 2.14
C ASP A 56 20.92 2.93 1.52
N SER A 57 20.72 3.07 0.20
CA SER A 57 20.78 4.38 -0.47
C SER A 57 19.64 5.30 -0.02
N LEU A 58 18.44 4.75 0.20
CA LEU A 58 17.31 5.50 0.75
C LEU A 58 17.56 5.92 2.19
N TYR A 59 18.13 5.03 3.01
CA TYR A 59 18.45 5.34 4.39
C TYR A 59 19.48 6.46 4.51
N GLU A 60 20.52 6.46 3.68
CA GLU A 60 21.50 7.54 3.61
C GLU A 60 20.85 8.89 3.24
N LYS A 61 20.01 8.91 2.20
CA LYS A 61 19.29 10.12 1.77
C LYS A 61 18.38 10.67 2.85
N ILE A 62 17.64 9.79 3.52
CA ILE A 62 16.76 10.16 4.64
C ILE A 62 17.60 10.73 5.80
N SER A 63 18.71 10.07 6.14
CA SER A 63 19.58 10.51 7.24
C SER A 63 20.21 11.88 6.97
N VAL A 64 20.62 12.16 5.72
CA VAL A 64 21.13 13.50 5.34
C VAL A 64 20.05 14.56 5.52
N GLN A 65 18.82 14.29 5.11
CA GLN A 65 17.69 15.21 5.29
C GLN A 65 17.38 15.48 6.77
N TYR A 66 17.30 14.42 7.60
CA TYR A 66 17.04 14.56 9.04
C TYR A 66 18.16 15.29 9.79
N ASN A 67 19.42 15.09 9.41
CA ASN A 67 20.56 15.78 10.04
C ASN A 67 20.73 17.23 9.55
N GLN A 68 20.04 17.65 8.48
CA GLN A 68 19.97 19.05 8.07
C GLN A 68 18.96 19.86 8.89
N ASP A 69 17.97 19.22 9.51
CA ASP A 69 16.96 19.89 10.33
C ASP A 69 17.41 20.12 11.79
N ASP A 70 18.58 19.59 12.21
CA ASP A 70 19.17 19.76 13.55
C ASP A 70 20.23 20.90 13.58
N VAL A 71 20.37 21.64 12.47
CA VAL A 71 21.17 22.86 12.37
C VAL A 71 20.28 24.03 11.95
N THR A 72 19.27 24.36 12.74
CA THR A 72 18.65 25.70 12.78
C THR A 72 18.12 26.01 14.17
#